data_AF-A0A1B6NW86-F1
#
_entry.id   AF-A0A1B6NW86-F1
#
_cell.length_a   1.000
_cell.length_b   1.000
_cell.length_c   1.000
_cell.angle_alpha   90.00
_cell.angle_beta   90.00
_cell.angle_gamma   90.00
#
_symmetry.space_group_name_H-M   'P 1'
#
loop_
_entity.id
_entity.type
_entity.pdbx_description
1 polymer ?
#
loop_
_entity_poly.entity_id
_entity_poly.type
_entity_poly.pdbx_seq_one_letter_code
_entity_poly.pdbx_strand_id
1 'polypeptide(L)' 'MSLEGTVTNVAAFGAFVDIGVHQDGLVHVSQLADRFVKDPHEVVKAGDVVRVRVTEV' A
#
# COMPACT_ATOMS: atom_id res chain seq x y z
N MET A 1 -13.69 1.09 4.30
CA MET A 1 -13.25 1.83 5.52
C MET A 1 -11.90 2.47 5.24
N SER A 2 -11.65 3.72 5.62
CA SER A 2 -10.33 4.36 5.40
C SER A 2 -9.52 4.36 6.69
N LEU A 3 -8.27 3.91 6.61
CA LEU A 3 -7.35 3.77 7.73
C LEU A 3 -6.02 4.44 7.39
N GLU A 4 -5.28 4.83 8.42
CA GLU A 4 -3.88 5.21 8.28
C GLU A 4 -3.02 3.98 8.52
N GLY A 5 -1.96 3.83 7.75
CA GLY A 5 -1.03 2.72 7.88
C GLY A 5 0.36 3.09 7.41
N THR A 6 1.35 2.29 7.78
CA THR A 6 2.74 2.49 7.39
C THR A 6 3.13 1.44 6.37
N VAL A 7 3.73 1.85 5.27
CA VAL A 7 4.26 0.92 4.26
C VAL A 7 5.40 0.12 4.88
N THR A 8 5.24 -1.18 5.04
CA THR A 8 6.27 -2.06 5.62
C THR A 8 7.24 -2.53 4.56
N ASN A 9 6.76 -2.79 3.35
CA ASN A 9 7.56 -3.27 2.24
C ASN A 9 6.94 -2.90 0.89
N VAL A 10 7.79 -2.72 -0.13
CA VAL A 10 7.37 -2.47 -1.51
C VAL A 10 7.91 -3.59 -2.39
N ALA A 11 7.03 -4.22 -3.15
CA ALA A 11 7.34 -5.29 -4.09
C ALA A 11 7.02 -4.84 -5.52
N ALA A 12 7.49 -5.58 -6.53
CA ALA A 12 7.24 -5.23 -7.93
C ALA A 12 5.75 -5.19 -8.32
N PHE A 13 4.89 -5.91 -7.59
CA PHE A 13 3.46 -6.00 -7.86
C PHE A 13 2.60 -5.15 -6.93
N GLY A 14 3.18 -4.44 -5.95
CA GLY A 14 2.40 -3.69 -4.96
C GLY A 14 3.18 -3.28 -3.72
N ALA A 15 2.46 -2.82 -2.70
CA ALA A 15 3.02 -2.42 -1.42
C ALA A 15 2.26 -3.07 -0.26
N PHE A 16 3.00 -3.48 0.76
CA PHE A 16 2.45 -3.99 2.01
C PHE A 16 2.33 -2.85 3.01
N VAL A 17 1.19 -2.75 3.66
CA VAL A 17 0.85 -1.67 4.59
C VAL A 17 0.37 -2.28 5.90
N ASP A 18 1.06 -1.94 6.99
CA ASP A 18 0.62 -2.23 8.35
C ASP A 18 -0.38 -1.15 8.80
N ILE A 19 -1.58 -1.59 9.15
CA ILE A 19 -2.68 -0.76 9.66
C ILE A 19 -2.96 -1.02 11.15
N GLY A 20 -2.01 -1.65 11.86
CA GLY A 20 -2.12 -1.98 13.29
C GLY A 20 -2.89 -3.26 13.57
N VAL A 21 -2.91 -4.20 12.62
CA VAL A 21 -3.54 -5.52 12.78
C VAL A 21 -2.50 -6.63 12.66
N HIS A 22 -2.87 -7.88 12.95
CA HIS A 22 -1.91 -9.01 12.97
C HIS A 22 -1.28 -9.34 11.60
N GLN A 23 -1.83 -8.84 10.50
CA GLN A 23 -1.35 -9.13 9.15
C GLN A 23 -1.38 -7.89 8.26
N ASP A 24 -0.28 -7.66 7.52
CA ASP A 24 -0.17 -6.56 6.58
C ASP A 24 -1.20 -6.67 5.45
N GLY A 25 -1.78 -5.53 5.10
CA GLY A 25 -2.62 -5.41 3.91
C GLY A 25 -1.78 -5.25 2.65
N LEU A 26 -2.18 -5.90 1.57
CA LEU A 26 -1.55 -5.74 0.26
C LEU A 26 -2.31 -4.71 -0.58
N VAL A 27 -1.61 -3.69 -1.06
CA VAL A 27 -2.09 -2.77 -2.09
C VAL A 27 -1.45 -3.13 -3.42
N HIS A 28 -2.25 -3.59 -4.37
CA HIS A 28 -1.75 -3.93 -5.71
C HIS A 28 -1.26 -2.67 -6.46
N VAL A 29 -0.26 -2.81 -7.33
CA VAL A 29 0.34 -1.69 -8.09
C VAL A 29 -0.67 -0.85 -8.86
N SER A 30 -1.72 -1.48 -9.39
CA SER A 30 -2.81 -0.80 -10.11
C SER A 30 -3.71 0.06 -9.21
N GLN A 31 -3.60 -0.09 -7.89
CA GLN A 31 -4.37 0.66 -6.89
C GLN A 31 -3.51 1.71 -6.17
N LEU A 32 -2.21 1.80 -6.47
CA LEU A 32 -1.31 2.79 -5.86
C LEU A 32 -1.52 4.21 -6.41
N ALA A 33 -2.05 4.35 -7.63
CA ALA A 33 -2.34 5.65 -8.23
C ALA A 33 -3.44 5.55 -9.30
N ASP A 34 -4.09 6.67 -9.60
CA ASP A 34 -5.07 6.81 -10.71
C ASP A 34 -4.41 6.86 -12.10
N ARG A 35 -3.12 6.53 -12.19
CA ARG A 35 -2.31 6.49 -13.42
C ARG A 35 -1.59 5.17 -13.52
N PHE A 36 -1.14 4.82 -14.72
CA PHE A 36 -0.27 3.65 -14.90
C PHE A 36 1.04 3.84 -14.13
N VAL A 37 1.37 2.85 -13.29
CA VAL A 37 2.60 2.78 -12.50
C VAL A 37 3.39 1.57 -12.97
N LYS A 38 4.60 1.82 -13.48
CA LYS A 38 5.51 0.74 -13.89
C LYS A 38 6.29 0.17 -12.72
N ASP A 39 6.70 1.04 -11.79
CA ASP A 39 7.44 0.66 -10.59
C ASP A 39 6.75 1.27 -9.34
N PRO A 40 6.25 0.44 -8.42
CA PRO A 40 5.68 0.86 -7.14
C PRO A 40 6.60 1.78 -6.32
N HIS A 41 7.92 1.64 -6.44
CA HIS A 41 8.89 2.45 -5.69
C HIS A 41 8.90 3.94 -6.09
N GLU A 42 8.32 4.28 -7.25
CA GLU A 42 8.13 5.66 -7.68
C GLU A 42 6.97 6.35 -6.95
N VAL A 43 6.08 5.58 -6.32
CA VAL A 43 4.85 6.08 -5.69
C VAL A 43 4.92 6.02 -4.17
N VAL A 44 5.47 4.93 -3.63
CA VAL A 44 5.54 4.68 -2.18
C VAL A 44 6.88 4.06 -1.81
N LYS A 45 7.30 4.28 -0.57
CA LYS A 45 8.52 3.71 0.02
C LYS A 45 8.23 3.08 1.37
N ALA A 46 9.04 2.09 1.75
CA ALA A 46 8.98 1.53 3.09
C ALA A 46 9.23 2.64 4.13
N GLY A 47 8.35 2.70 5.14
CA GLY A 47 8.31 3.75 6.17
C GLY A 47 7.35 4.90 5.87
N ASP A 48 6.78 4.99 4.67
CA ASP A 48 5.81 6.04 4.36
C ASP A 48 4.50 5.82 5.12
N VAL A 49 3.99 6.88 5.75
CA VAL A 49 2.65 6.89 6.34
C VAL A 49 1.64 7.24 5.25
N VAL A 50 0.74 6.32 4.97
CA VAL A 50 -0.23 6.41 3.88
C VAL A 50 -1.65 6.20 4.38
N ARG A 51 -2.61 6.79 3.68
CA ARG A 51 -4.03 6.56 3.93
C ARG A 51 -4.55 5.51 2.96
N VAL A 52 -5.00 4.38 3.49
CA VAL A 52 -5.51 3.25 2.71
C VAL A 52 -7.02 3.10 2.87
N ARG A 53 -7.67 2.42 1.92
CA ARG A 53 -9.07 2.02 2.01
C ARG A 53 -9.17 0.50 1.95
N VAL A 54 -9.79 -0.09 2.96
CA VAL A 54 -10.13 -1.52 2.99
C VAL A 54 -11.24 -1.78 1.98
N THR A 55 -10.95 -2.64 1.00
CA THR A 55 -11.88 -3.07 -0.07
C THR A 55 -12.50 -4.43 0.23
N GLU A 56 -11.77 -5.33 0.87
CA GLU A 56 -12.18 -6.70 1.21
C GLU A 56 -11.50 -7.12 2.53
N VAL A 57 -12.14 -8.00 3.31
CA VAL A 57 -11.67 -8.53 4.61
C VAL A 57 -11.83 -10.04 4.61
#